data_AF-A0A645FLF1-F1
#
_entry.id   AF-A0A645FLF1-F1
#
_cell.length_a   1.000
_cell.length_b   1.000
_cell.length_c   1.000
_cell.angle_alpha   90.00
_cell.angle_beta   90.00
_cell.angle_gamma   90.00
#
_symmetry.space_group_name_H-M   'P 1'
#
loop_
_entity.id
_entity.type
_entity.pdbx_description
1 polymer ?
#
loop_
_entity_poly.entity_id
_entity_poly.type
_entity_poly.pdbx_seq_one_letter_code
_entity_poly.pdbx_strand_id
1 'polypeptide(L)'
;MRIYRIRRDWLSFKILITEDAIHKKQYKTEDTIIPTNKIVKIVQIADGVSIQSEEANKFLYIPKNIENYEEVLSKLNSLKPIEVSSLMSLRIPSEYTIQQHIKHGSALKRLFLVIGVVLGVLLILFLLLIILLL
;
A
#
# COMPACT_ATOMS: atom_id res chain seq x y z
N MET A 1 23.36 3.98 -10.24
CA MET A 1 21.97 3.52 -10.01
C MET A 1 21.82 3.09 -8.54
N ARG A 2 20.94 3.74 -7.75
CA ARG A 2 20.72 3.38 -6.33
C ARG A 2 19.25 3.03 -6.09
N ILE A 3 19.04 2.00 -5.26
CA ILE A 3 17.74 1.42 -4.95
C ILE A 3 17.40 1.73 -3.49
N TYR A 4 16.27 2.39 -3.26
CA TYR A 4 15.76 2.71 -1.92
C TYR A 4 14.60 1.76 -1.58
N ARG A 5 14.62 1.17 -0.38
CA ARG A 5 13.65 0.14 0.02
C ARG A 5 12.92 0.55 1.29
N ILE A 6 11.61 0.30 1.32
CA ILE A 6 10.84 0.22 2.57
C ILE A 6 10.28 -1.19 2.72
N ARG A 7 10.39 -1.70 3.95
CA ARG A 7 9.63 -2.86 4.42
C ARG A 7 8.77 -2.43 5.61
N ARG A 8 7.47 -2.26 5.38
CA ARG A 8 6.44 -2.25 6.44
C ARG A 8 5.57 -3.46 6.23
N ASP A 9 6.11 -4.67 6.45
CA ASP A 9 5.56 -6.05 6.50
C ASP A 9 4.37 -6.51 5.60
N TRP A 10 3.53 -5.60 5.12
CA TRP A 10 2.36 -5.73 4.23
C TRP A 10 2.31 -4.62 3.15
N LEU A 11 3.03 -3.50 3.33
CA LEU A 11 3.22 -2.39 2.39
C LEU A 11 4.70 -2.31 1.96
N SER A 12 5.20 -3.37 1.33
CA SER A 12 6.55 -3.36 0.77
C SER A 12 6.54 -2.60 -0.54
N PHE A 13 7.28 -1.50 -0.62
CA PHE A 13 7.54 -0.82 -1.87
C PHE A 13 9.02 -0.39 -1.97
N LYS A 14 9.50 -0.33 -3.20
CA LYS A 14 10.86 0.02 -3.55
C LYS A 14 10.82 1.18 -4.52
N ILE A 15 11.65 2.19 -4.24
CA ILE A 15 11.82 3.34 -5.11
C ILE A 15 13.20 3.25 -5.76
N LEU A 16 13.21 3.39 -7.07
CA LEU A 16 14.41 3.48 -7.87
C LEU A 16 14.38 4.83 -8.58
N ILE A 17 15.38 5.66 -8.32
CA ILE A 17 15.56 6.95 -8.98
C ILE A 17 16.73 6.79 -9.94
N THR A 18 16.46 6.91 -11.24
CA THR A 18 17.45 7.00 -12.30
C THR A 18 17.48 8.42 -12.87
N GLU A 19 18.40 8.68 -13.79
CA GLU A 19 18.46 9.97 -14.51
C GLU A 19 17.24 10.14 -15.43
N ASP A 20 16.73 9.04 -15.99
CA ASP A 20 15.64 9.04 -16.97
C ASP A 20 14.24 8.90 -16.34
N ALA A 21 14.13 8.26 -15.17
CA ALA A 21 12.83 7.96 -14.57
C ALA A 21 12.86 7.70 -13.06
N ILE A 22 11.70 7.88 -12.43
CA ILE A 22 11.41 7.45 -11.07
C ILE A 22 10.48 6.24 -11.15
N HIS A 23 10.93 5.12 -10.60
CA HIS A 23 10.17 3.88 -10.53
C HIS A 23 9.75 3.61 -9.08
N LYS A 24 8.46 3.36 -8.86
CA LYS A 24 7.92 2.83 -7.62
C LYS A 24 7.37 1.43 -7.90
N LYS A 25 8.01 0.43 -7.31
CA LYS A 25 7.53 -0.96 -7.33
C LYS A 25 6.85 -1.27 -6.02
N GLN A 26 5.63 -1.77 -6.06
CA GLN A 26 4.87 -2.11 -4.86
C GLN A 26 4.36 -3.54 -4.92
N TYR A 27 4.40 -4.25 -3.80
CA TYR A 27 3.96 -5.64 -3.76
C TYR A 27 2.48 -5.77 -4.12
N LYS A 28 2.18 -6.59 -5.15
CA LYS A 28 0.82 -6.84 -5.68
C LYS A 28 0.10 -5.59 -6.22
N THR A 29 0.86 -4.60 -6.67
CA THR A 29 0.34 -3.40 -7.36
C THR A 29 1.19 -3.18 -8.61
N GLU A 30 0.61 -2.57 -9.65
CA GLU A 30 1.35 -2.23 -10.85
C GLU A 30 2.50 -1.26 -10.54
N ASP A 31 3.62 -1.45 -11.23
CA ASP A 31 4.78 -0.58 -11.10
C ASP A 31 4.44 0.81 -11.64
N THR A 32 4.63 1.85 -10.84
CA THR A 32 4.48 3.24 -11.28
C THR A 32 5.81 3.73 -11.82
N ILE A 33 5.83 4.20 -13.07
CA ILE A 33 7.02 4.77 -13.71
C ILE A 33 6.69 6.18 -14.18
N ILE A 34 7.45 7.16 -13.68
CA ILE A 34 7.37 8.56 -14.06
C ILE A 34 8.70 8.97 -14.70
N PRO A 35 8.74 9.18 -16.03
CA PRO A 35 9.91 9.75 -16.69
C PRO A 35 10.27 11.12 -16.12
N THR A 36 11.55 11.42 -15.93
CA THR A 36 12.01 12.67 -15.31
C THR A 36 11.61 13.90 -16.13
N ASN A 37 11.63 13.79 -17.46
CA ASN A 37 11.17 14.84 -18.39
C ASN A 37 9.65 15.13 -18.31
N LYS A 38 8.85 14.24 -17.71
CA LYS A 38 7.41 14.40 -17.53
C LYS A 38 7.01 14.88 -16.13
N ILE A 39 7.98 15.12 -15.25
CA ILE A 39 7.69 15.62 -13.90
C ILE A 39 7.25 17.09 -14.00
N VAL A 40 5.98 17.34 -13.68
CA VAL A 40 5.42 18.69 -13.62
C VAL A 40 5.70 19.32 -12.27
N LYS A 41 5.58 18.54 -11.18
CA LYS A 41 5.67 19.10 -9.84
C LYS A 41 6.29 18.11 -8.84
N ILE A 42 7.13 18.62 -7.96
CA ILE A 42 7.61 17.90 -6.77
C ILE A 42 7.24 18.74 -5.56
N VAL A 43 6.46 18.17 -4.64
CA VAL A 43 5.93 18.88 -3.48
C VAL A 43 6.28 18.16 -2.20
N GLN A 44 6.92 18.87 -1.28
CA GLN A 44 7.13 18.38 0.08
C GLN A 44 5.87 18.57 0.91
N ILE A 45 5.46 17.51 1.59
CA ILE A 45 4.30 17.45 2.49
C ILE A 45 4.72 16.90 3.85
N ALA A 46 3.85 16.99 4.85
CA ALA A 46 4.19 16.70 6.25
C ALA A 46 4.78 15.30 6.46
N ASP A 47 4.31 14.31 5.70
CA ASP A 47 4.63 12.89 5.84
C ASP A 47 5.54 12.36 4.71
N GLY A 48 5.95 13.19 3.74
CA GLY A 48 6.76 12.73 2.62
C GLY A 48 6.88 13.74 1.48
N VAL A 49 7.07 13.22 0.26
CA VAL A 49 7.10 13.98 -0.99
C VAL A 49 6.11 13.40 -1.98
N SER A 50 5.36 14.28 -2.62
CA SER A 50 4.47 13.95 -3.74
C SER A 50 5.08 14.43 -5.05
N ILE A 51 5.10 13.55 -6.04
CA ILE A 51 5.60 13.82 -7.40
C ILE A 51 4.42 13.68 -8.36
N GLN A 52 4.21 14.72 -9.17
CA GLN A 52 3.12 14.78 -10.14
C GLN A 52 3.70 14.77 -11.56
N SER A 53 3.19 13.85 -12.39
CA SER A 53 3.47 13.79 -13.82
C SER A 53 2.50 14.68 -14.61
N GLU A 54 2.89 15.02 -15.83
CA GLU A 54 2.01 15.65 -16.83
C GLU A 54 0.87 14.72 -17.27
N GLU A 55 1.12 13.41 -17.22
CA GLU A 55 0.12 12.41 -17.54
C GLU A 55 -0.99 12.39 -16.48
N ALA A 56 -2.25 12.52 -16.93
CA ALA A 56 -3.41 12.46 -16.06
C ALA A 56 -3.37 11.20 -15.18
N ASN A 57 -3.63 11.38 -13.88
CA ASN A 57 -3.62 10.32 -12.86
C ASN A 57 -2.26 9.63 -12.59
N LYS A 58 -1.14 10.11 -13.13
CA LYS A 58 0.19 9.65 -12.69
C LYS A 58 0.76 10.53 -11.60
N PHE A 59 0.62 10.05 -10.37
CA PHE A 59 1.19 10.64 -9.17
C PHE A 59 1.99 9.59 -8.40
N LEU A 60 3.09 10.01 -7.76
CA LEU A 60 3.94 9.12 -6.99
C LEU A 60 4.23 9.76 -5.64
N TYR A 61 3.83 9.06 -4.58
CA TYR A 61 4.11 9.47 -3.21
C TYR A 61 5.26 8.66 -2.61
N ILE A 62 6.18 9.37 -1.97
CA ILE A 62 7.37 8.88 -1.27
C ILE A 62 7.29 9.30 0.20
N PRO A 63 7.05 8.38 1.14
CA PRO A 63 6.97 8.74 2.55
C PRO A 63 8.34 9.03 3.15
N LYS A 64 8.36 9.84 4.21
CA LYS A 64 9.57 10.26 4.93
C LYS A 64 10.29 9.11 5.66
N ASN A 65 9.59 8.01 5.91
CA ASN A 65 10.12 6.86 6.65
C ASN A 65 10.90 5.86 5.76
N ILE A 66 11.34 6.25 4.55
CA ILE A 66 12.20 5.40 3.71
C ILE A 66 13.63 5.43 4.22
N GLU A 67 14.34 4.31 4.06
CA GLU A 67 15.78 4.28 4.27
C GLU A 67 16.45 5.27 3.31
N ASN A 68 17.35 6.11 3.83
CA ASN A 68 18.05 7.17 3.09
C ASN A 68 17.12 8.25 2.47
N TYR A 69 16.04 8.61 3.18
CA TYR A 69 15.10 9.66 2.73
C TYR A 69 15.78 11.00 2.37
N GLU A 70 16.73 11.46 3.18
CA GLU A 70 17.45 12.72 2.92
C GLU A 70 18.24 12.68 1.59
N GLU A 71 18.81 11.53 1.24
CA GLU A 71 19.50 11.36 -0.04
C GLU A 71 18.50 11.36 -1.21
N VAL A 72 17.33 10.76 -1.02
CA VAL A 72 16.23 10.80 -2.00
C VAL A 72 15.78 12.23 -2.22
N LEU A 73 15.58 13.01 -1.15
CA LEU A 73 15.25 14.44 -1.26
C LEU A 73 16.30 15.20 -2.05
N SER A 74 17.58 15.00 -1.73
CA SER A 74 18.68 15.66 -2.44
C SER A 74 18.66 15.34 -3.95
N LYS A 75 18.37 14.09 -4.32
CA LYS A 75 18.27 13.70 -5.74
C LYS A 75 17.03 14.28 -6.42
N LEU A 76 15.89 14.26 -5.75
CA LEU A 76 14.67 14.85 -6.31
C LEU A 76 14.86 16.36 -6.56
N ASN A 77 15.50 17.05 -5.62
CA ASN A 77 15.81 18.47 -5.76
C ASN A 77 16.77 18.76 -6.92
N SER A 78 17.67 17.83 -7.25
CA SER A 78 18.55 17.93 -8.43
C SER A 78 17.81 17.75 -9.76
N LEU A 79 16.69 17.03 -9.77
CA LEU A 79 15.86 16.83 -10.97
C LEU A 79 14.94 18.02 -11.22
N LYS A 80 14.27 18.48 -10.16
CA LYS A 80 13.37 19.64 -10.20
C LYS A 80 13.29 20.27 -8.81
N PRO A 81 13.20 21.61 -8.70
CA PRO A 81 13.04 22.27 -7.41
C PRO A 81 11.83 21.71 -6.64
N ILE A 82 12.04 21.41 -5.36
CA ILE A 82 10.97 20.95 -4.48
C ILE A 82 10.18 22.16 -3.99
N GLU A 83 8.89 22.20 -4.30
CA GLU A 83 7.98 23.17 -3.74
C GLU A 83 7.56 22.74 -2.33
N VAL A 84 7.66 23.64 -1.36
CA VAL A 84 7.15 23.39 -0.01
C VAL A 84 5.69 23.78 0.02
N SER A 85 4.80 22.81 0.19
CA SER A 85 3.39 23.12 0.40
C SER A 85 3.20 23.64 1.83
N SER A 86 2.71 24.88 1.98
CA SER A 86 2.21 25.40 3.25
C SER A 86 0.91 24.73 3.69
N LEU A 87 0.22 24.06 2.76
CA LEU A 87 -0.97 23.26 3.04
C LEU A 87 -0.54 21.91 3.61
N MET A 88 -0.82 21.74 4.90
CA MET A 88 -0.75 20.49 5.67
C MET A 88 -1.69 19.38 5.11
N SER A 89 -2.43 19.67 4.05
CA SER A 89 -3.50 18.84 3.49
C SER A 89 -3.47 18.81 1.96
N LEU A 90 -2.35 18.45 1.35
CA LEU A 90 -2.45 17.87 0.01
C LEU A 90 -3.18 16.54 0.19
N ARG A 91 -4.46 16.49 -0.21
CA ARG A 91 -5.26 15.27 -0.23
C ARG A 91 -4.44 14.22 -0.96
N ILE A 92 -3.88 13.30 -0.20
CA ILE A 92 -3.38 12.03 -0.70
C ILE A 92 -4.55 11.46 -1.51
N PRO A 93 -4.40 11.23 -2.84
CA PRO A 93 -5.46 10.64 -3.65
C PRO A 93 -6.00 9.42 -2.91
N SER A 94 -7.31 9.29 -2.80
CA SER A 94 -7.97 8.22 -2.05
C SER A 94 -7.57 6.81 -2.51
N GLU A 95 -6.91 6.69 -3.66
CA GLU A 95 -6.25 5.48 -4.14
C GLU A 95 -5.07 5.02 -3.26
N TYR A 96 -4.44 5.93 -2.49
CA TYR A 96 -3.46 5.63 -1.45
C TYR A 96 -4.00 5.73 -0.03
N THR A 97 -5.24 6.21 0.15
CA THR A 97 -5.97 5.84 1.36
C THR A 97 -6.12 4.36 1.24
N ILE A 98 -5.19 3.64 1.88
CA ILE A 98 -5.13 2.20 2.01
C ILE A 98 -6.56 1.75 1.93
N GLN A 99 -6.97 1.24 0.76
CA GLN A 99 -8.13 0.40 0.72
C GLN A 99 -7.70 -0.68 1.66
N GLN A 100 -8.15 -0.55 2.91
CA GLN A 100 -8.22 -1.61 3.84
C GLN A 100 -9.24 -2.53 3.16
N HIS A 101 -8.77 -3.25 2.15
CA HIS A 101 -9.02 -4.66 2.03
C HIS A 101 -8.53 -5.26 3.36
N ILE A 102 -9.30 -4.99 4.42
CA ILE A 102 -9.81 -6.03 5.28
C ILE A 102 -10.29 -7.06 4.27
N LYS A 103 -9.40 -8.01 3.96
CA LYS A 103 -9.81 -9.27 3.35
C LYS A 103 -10.75 -9.89 4.38
N HIS A 104 -12.01 -9.48 4.32
CA HIS A 104 -13.11 -10.02 5.07
C HIS A 104 -13.45 -11.37 4.45
N GLY A 105 -12.50 -12.32 4.49
CA GLY A 105 -12.53 -13.43 3.55
C GLY A 105 -11.71 -14.66 3.89
N SER A 106 -11.09 -14.77 5.07
CA SER A 106 -10.40 -16.02 5.41
C SER A 106 -10.60 -16.50 6.84
N ALA A 107 -10.57 -15.61 7.84
CA ALA A 107 -10.75 -16.02 9.23
C ALA A 107 -12.23 -16.38 9.57
N LEU A 108 -13.19 -15.54 9.18
CA LEU A 108 -14.61 -15.79 9.42
C LEU A 108 -15.13 -17.06 8.75
N LYS A 109 -14.76 -17.32 7.49
CA LYS A 109 -15.16 -18.56 6.78
C LYS A 109 -14.63 -19.82 7.47
N ARG A 110 -13.40 -19.78 8.01
CA ARG A 110 -12.85 -20.91 8.78
C ARG A 110 -13.58 -21.09 10.10
N LEU A 111 -13.94 -20.01 10.80
CA LEU A 111 -14.72 -20.08 12.03
C LEU A 111 -16.12 -20.65 11.80
N PHE A 112 -16.85 -20.20 10.77
CA PHE A 112 -18.17 -20.75 10.45
C PHE A 112 -18.13 -22.23 10.04
N LEU A 113 -17.08 -22.65 9.33
CA LEU A 113 -16.93 -24.05 8.95
C LEU A 113 -16.67 -24.93 10.18
N VAL A 114 -15.80 -24.50 11.10
CA VAL A 114 -15.53 -25.24 12.34
C VAL A 114 -16.78 -25.29 13.24
N ILE A 115 -17.48 -24.16 13.42
CA ILE A 115 -18.71 -24.11 14.23
C ILE A 115 -19.81 -24.98 13.63
N GLY A 116 -19.98 -24.96 12.30
CA GLY A 116 -20.97 -25.78 11.60
C GLY A 116 -20.71 -27.28 11.75
N VAL A 117 -19.44 -27.71 11.66
CA VAL A 117 -19.06 -29.12 11.86
C VAL A 117 -19.32 -29.56 13.29
N VAL A 118 -18.94 -28.76 14.29
CA VAL A 118 -19.16 -29.09 15.71
C VAL A 118 -20.65 -29.22 16.01
N LEU A 119 -21.48 -28.27 15.55
CA LEU A 119 -22.94 -28.33 15.74
C LEU A 119 -23.55 -29.56 15.06
N GLY A 120 -23.12 -29.88 13.82
CA GLY A 120 -23.61 -31.06 13.10
C GLY A 120 -23.32 -32.38 13.84
N VAL A 121 -22.11 -32.54 14.36
CA VAL A 121 -21.72 -33.73 15.15
C VAL A 121 -22.54 -33.84 16.43
N LEU A 122 -22.76 -32.72 17.13
CA LEU A 122 -23.53 -32.68 18.37
C LEU A 122 -24.99 -33.05 18.15
N LEU A 123 -25.57 -32.60 17.03
CA LEU A 123 -26.95 -32.89 16.65
C LEU A 123 -27.14 -34.37 16.30
N ILE A 124 -26.19 -34.98 15.58
CA ILE A 124 -26.19 -36.42 15.27
C ILE A 124 -26.08 -37.26 16.54
N LEU A 125 -25.16 -36.91 17.45
CA LEU A 125 -25.01 -37.59 18.75
C LEU A 125 -26.29 -37.49 19.59
N PHE A 126 -26.92 -36.32 19.61
CA PHE A 126 -28.18 -36.12 20.33
C PHE A 126 -29.32 -36.97 19.74
N LEU A 127 -29.40 -37.07 18.41
CA LEU A 127 -30.43 -37.85 17.73
C LEU A 127 -30.24 -39.36 17.93
N LEU A 128 -28.99 -39.84 17.92
CA LEU A 128 -28.65 -41.22 18.30
C LEU A 128 -29.02 -41.52 19.76
N LEU A 129 -28.82 -40.57 20.66
CA LEU A 129 -29.16 -40.73 22.08
C LEU A 129 -30.69 -40.82 22.29
N ILE A 130 -31.48 -40.04 21.54
CA ILE A 130 -32.95 -40.15 21.56
C ILE A 130 -33.41 -41.52 21.04
N ILE A 131 -32.83 -42.02 19.93
CA ILE A 131 -33.17 -43.34 19.39
C ILE A 131 -32.83 -44.45 20.38
N LEU A 132 -31.73 -44.32 21.12
CA LEU A 132 -31.34 -45.30 22.15
C LEU A 132 -32.27 -45.29 23.38
N LEU A 133 -32.89 -44.13 23.67
CA LEU A 133 -33.81 -43.93 24.79
C LEU A 133 -35.27 -44.29 24.47
N LEU A 134 -35.58 -44.57 23.20
CA LEU A 134 -36.90 -44.93 22.69
C LEU A 134 -37.02 -46.45 22.53
#